data_AF-A0A8T5G248-F1
#
_entry.id   AF-A0A8T5G248-F1
#
_cell.length_a   1.000
_cell.length_b   1.000
_cell.length_c   1.000
_cell.angle_alpha   90.00
_cell.angle_beta   90.00
_cell.angle_gamma   90.00
#
_symmetry.space_group_name_H-M   'P 1'
#
loop_
_entity.id
_entity.type
_entity.pdbx_description
1 polymer ?
#
loop_
_entity_poly.entity_id
_entity_poly.type
_entity_poly.pdbx_seq_one_letter_code
_entity_poly.pdbx_strand_id
1 'polypeptide(L)'
;MNKKEFFKELNEYLIGINKKEKKDILQDYEEHFKIGKKKKRTESQIVKSLGEPKQIAREIRAESANSEKTEIKSEAIETFVAAKKLSIHLFNEAKNKVDNLLQEKKDSNASTIIVGALVIAAIIILLKNTFLFFLVIVIFGFYMFSKDSKEKNISIKDNKSKKVTNEIKENSFPRLLISITFNLLFFIWFWISIFAVVLSFFIVSFSILLSSALIIAFMVFALIKHSSYIINDILYSGLFSGIGLVILSGLMMNLSNWCLKYFFIITKKYIELNSRFVRK
;
A
#
# COMPACT_ATOMS: atom_id res chain seq x y z
N MET A 1 14.01 -8.92 44.46
CA MET A 1 14.74 -8.68 43.21
C MET A 1 15.71 -7.51 43.40
N ASN A 2 16.95 -7.67 42.96
CA ASN A 2 17.99 -6.62 43.00
C ASN A 2 18.06 -5.84 41.67
N LYS A 3 18.90 -4.79 41.59
CA LYS A 3 19.03 -3.98 40.37
C LYS A 3 19.40 -4.84 39.15
N LYS A 4 20.38 -5.74 39.27
CA LYS A 4 20.87 -6.56 38.16
C LYS A 4 19.78 -7.48 37.60
N GLU A 5 19.01 -8.11 38.48
CA GLU A 5 17.89 -8.98 38.12
C GLU A 5 16.78 -8.19 37.41
N PHE A 6 16.43 -7.00 37.93
CA PHE A 6 15.43 -6.12 37.31
C PHE A 6 15.81 -5.77 35.86
N PHE A 7 17.05 -5.33 35.62
CA PHE A 7 17.50 -4.96 34.27
C PHE A 7 17.64 -6.17 33.35
N LYS A 8 18.05 -7.33 33.88
CA LYS A 8 18.10 -8.57 33.10
C LYS A 8 16.70 -8.93 32.60
N GLU A 9 15.73 -8.97 33.50
CA GLU A 9 14.35 -9.35 33.20
C GLU A 9 13.65 -8.31 32.30
N LEU A 10 13.84 -7.02 32.56
CA LEU A 10 13.32 -5.95 31.70
C LEU A 10 13.89 -6.04 30.28
N ASN A 11 15.19 -6.28 30.13
CA ASN A 11 15.86 -6.42 28.85
C ASN A 11 15.39 -7.67 28.07
N GLU A 12 15.03 -8.75 28.79
CA GLU A 12 14.43 -9.98 28.24
C GLU A 12 12.97 -9.80 27.81
N TYR A 13 12.21 -8.87 28.39
CA TYR A 13 10.83 -8.60 27.96
C TYR A 13 10.70 -7.50 26.91
N LEU A 14 11.69 -6.61 26.79
CA LEU A 14 11.77 -5.56 25.74
C LEU A 14 12.20 -6.09 24.36
N ILE A 15 12.04 -7.38 24.06
CA ILE A 15 12.43 -7.95 22.76
C ILE A 15 11.46 -7.45 21.68
N GLY A 16 11.96 -6.66 20.73
CA GLY A 16 11.17 -6.11 19.62
C GLY A 16 11.02 -4.60 19.61
N ILE A 17 11.45 -3.96 20.68
CA ILE A 17 11.76 -2.53 20.67
C ILE A 17 13.06 -2.33 19.90
N ASN A 18 13.18 -1.21 19.17
CA ASN A 18 14.38 -0.90 18.42
C ASN A 18 15.59 -0.72 19.37
N LYS A 19 16.82 -0.96 18.91
CA LYS A 19 18.02 -0.92 19.78
C LYS A 19 18.28 0.44 20.45
N LYS A 20 17.98 1.54 19.75
CA LYS A 20 18.14 2.91 20.25
C LYS A 20 17.11 3.20 21.35
N GLU A 21 15.83 2.99 21.05
CA GLU A 21 14.73 3.19 22.01
C GLU A 21 14.89 2.29 23.24
N LYS A 22 15.31 1.04 23.05
CA LYS A 22 15.62 0.13 24.16
C LYS A 22 16.75 0.67 25.05
N LYS A 23 17.78 1.27 24.46
CA LYS A 23 18.89 1.87 25.20
C LYS A 23 18.42 3.08 26.01
N ASP A 24 17.59 3.92 25.40
CA ASP A 24 17.03 5.12 26.03
C ASP A 24 16.15 4.73 27.24
N ILE A 25 15.24 3.75 27.05
CA ILE A 25 14.41 3.19 28.14
C ILE A 25 15.27 2.65 29.29
N LEU A 26 16.30 1.85 28.99
CA LEU A 26 17.16 1.28 30.04
C LEU A 26 17.93 2.37 30.78
N GLN A 27 18.33 3.44 30.09
CA GLN A 27 19.01 4.59 30.68
C GLN A 27 18.10 5.36 31.64
N ASP A 28 16.83 5.56 31.29
CA ASP A 28 15.84 6.22 32.15
C ASP A 28 15.64 5.47 33.48
N TYR A 29 15.45 4.15 33.40
CA TYR A 29 15.35 3.32 34.60
C TYR A 29 16.66 3.32 35.41
N GLU A 30 17.82 3.37 34.75
CA GLU A 30 19.11 3.45 35.45
C GLU A 30 19.24 4.75 36.25
N GLU A 31 18.73 5.86 35.72
CA GLU A 31 18.65 7.13 36.42
C GLU A 31 17.73 7.07 37.65
N HIS A 32 16.58 6.39 37.55
CA HIS A 32 15.71 6.13 38.70
C HIS A 32 16.42 5.38 39.84
N PHE A 33 17.21 4.35 39.52
CA PHE A 33 18.02 3.64 40.51
C PHE A 33 19.09 4.54 41.15
N LYS A 34 19.74 5.42 40.36
CA LYS A 34 20.72 6.38 40.89
C LYS A 34 20.08 7.37 41.87
N ILE A 35 18.89 7.89 41.55
CA ILE A 35 18.13 8.80 42.42
C ILE A 35 17.68 8.10 43.70
N GLY A 36 17.16 6.88 43.60
CA GLY A 36 16.74 6.08 44.75
C GLY A 36 17.89 5.80 45.72
N LYS A 37 19.08 5.51 45.20
CA LYS A 37 20.30 5.30 45.99
C LYS A 37 20.74 6.59 46.71
N LYS A 38 20.69 7.74 46.04
CA LYS A 38 20.96 9.06 46.68
C LYS A 38 19.99 9.35 47.84
N LYS A 39 18.75 8.88 47.74
CA LYS A 39 17.72 8.98 48.80
C LYS A 39 17.83 7.90 49.89
N LYS A 40 18.95 7.17 49.97
CA LYS A 40 19.21 6.07 50.93
C LYS A 40 18.17 4.94 50.90
N ARG A 41 17.46 4.74 49.78
CA ARG A 41 16.54 3.60 49.60
C ARG A 41 17.32 2.34 49.19
N THR A 42 16.87 1.19 49.67
CA THR A 42 17.43 -0.11 49.26
C THR A 42 16.98 -0.47 47.83
N GLU A 43 17.77 -1.27 47.10
CA GLU A 43 17.43 -1.67 45.73
C GLU A 43 16.07 -2.38 45.64
N SER A 44 15.74 -3.21 46.63
CA SER A 44 14.45 -3.89 46.72
C SER A 44 13.27 -2.92 46.85
N GLN A 45 13.42 -1.86 47.64
CA GLN A 45 12.40 -0.81 47.76
C GLN A 45 12.23 -0.01 46.47
N ILE A 46 13.34 0.24 45.75
CA ILE A 46 13.32 0.93 44.46
C ILE A 46 12.57 0.07 43.42
N VAL A 47 12.90 -1.22 43.32
CA VAL A 47 12.19 -2.16 42.44
C VAL A 47 10.69 -2.20 42.76
N LYS A 48 10.33 -2.33 44.04
CA LYS A 48 8.93 -2.36 44.47
C LYS A 48 8.16 -1.08 44.09
N SER A 49 8.85 0.06 44.03
CA SER A 49 8.26 1.33 43.58
C SER A 49 8.18 1.49 42.06
N LEU A 50 9.02 0.79 41.30
CA LEU A 50 9.01 0.80 39.83
C LEU A 50 7.98 -0.18 39.25
N GLY A 51 7.69 -1.26 39.97
CA GLY A 51 6.76 -2.30 39.55
C GLY A 51 7.44 -3.49 38.88
N GLU A 52 6.62 -4.40 38.34
CA GLU A 52 7.08 -5.65 37.72
C GLU A 52 7.68 -5.39 36.32
N PRO A 53 8.93 -5.80 36.02
CA PRO A 53 9.60 -5.59 34.73
C PRO A 53 8.76 -6.05 33.53
N LYS A 54 8.03 -7.15 33.71
CA LYS A 54 7.15 -7.74 32.70
C LYS A 54 5.98 -6.82 32.34
N GLN A 55 5.40 -6.14 33.32
CA GLN A 55 4.29 -5.21 33.11
C GLN A 55 4.78 -3.94 32.41
N ILE A 56 5.91 -3.39 32.87
CA ILE A 56 6.58 -2.25 32.27
C ILE A 56 6.87 -2.50 30.78
N ALA A 57 7.52 -3.63 30.48
CA ALA A 57 7.85 -3.99 29.10
C ALA A 57 6.61 -4.19 28.21
N ARG A 58 5.49 -4.67 28.78
CA ARG A 58 4.23 -4.83 28.06
C ARG A 58 3.59 -3.49 27.71
N GLU A 59 3.59 -2.54 28.63
CA GLU A 59 3.05 -1.19 28.42
C GLU A 59 3.87 -0.44 27.38
N ILE A 60 5.20 -0.45 27.50
CA ILE A 60 6.12 0.14 26.51
C ILE A 60 5.91 -0.47 25.13
N ARG A 61 5.80 -1.81 25.02
CA ARG A 61 5.55 -2.47 23.74
C ARG A 61 4.20 -2.10 23.13
N ALA A 62 3.17 -1.91 23.95
CA ALA A 62 1.86 -1.49 23.47
C ALA A 62 1.91 -0.05 22.95
N GLU A 63 2.64 0.83 23.63
CA GLU A 63 2.82 2.23 23.24
C GLU A 63 3.64 2.37 21.94
N SER A 64 4.81 1.72 21.86
CA SER A 64 5.64 1.73 20.64
C SER A 64 4.91 1.11 19.43
N ALA A 65 4.07 0.10 19.63
CA ALA A 65 3.28 -0.48 18.54
C ALA A 65 2.14 0.44 18.06
N ASN A 66 1.64 1.32 18.92
CA ASN A 66 0.57 2.27 18.58
C ASN A 66 1.13 3.54 17.93
N SER A 67 2.28 4.04 18.39
CA SER A 67 2.97 5.17 17.77
C SER A 67 3.37 4.85 16.32
N GLU A 68 3.98 3.68 16.10
CA GLU A 68 4.42 3.26 14.76
C GLU A 68 3.24 3.03 13.78
N LYS A 69 2.09 2.55 14.27
CA LYS A 69 0.86 2.45 13.45
C LYS A 69 0.32 3.82 13.04
N THR A 70 0.44 4.79 13.93
CA THR A 70 -0.04 6.16 13.69
C THR A 70 0.86 6.87 12.68
N GLU A 71 2.18 6.68 12.81
CA GLU A 71 3.20 7.23 11.91
C GLU A 71 3.10 6.67 10.48
N ILE A 72 2.93 5.35 10.33
CA ILE A 72 2.73 4.73 9.00
C ILE A 72 1.43 5.25 8.35
N LYS A 73 0.39 5.46 9.16
CA LYS A 73 -0.88 6.01 8.66
C LYS A 73 -0.71 7.46 8.19
N SER A 74 0.06 8.29 8.91
CA SER A 74 0.32 9.68 8.49
C SER A 74 1.20 9.75 7.24
N GLU A 75 2.25 8.94 7.15
CA GLU A 75 3.15 8.93 5.98
C GLU A 75 2.43 8.45 4.71
N ALA A 76 1.58 7.42 4.82
CA ALA A 76 0.73 6.95 3.71
C ALA A 76 -0.26 8.03 3.24
N ILE A 77 -0.78 8.86 4.16
CA ILE A 77 -1.66 9.97 3.82
C ILE A 77 -0.87 11.11 3.16
N GLU A 78 0.30 11.46 3.68
CA GLU A 78 1.15 12.52 3.12
C GLU A 78 1.64 12.18 1.72
N THR A 79 2.11 10.94 1.51
CA THR A 79 2.50 10.43 0.18
C THR A 79 1.33 10.45 -0.80
N PHE A 80 0.12 10.06 -0.37
CA PHE A 80 -1.09 10.16 -1.17
C PHE A 80 -1.43 11.62 -1.53
N VAL A 81 -1.35 12.54 -0.56
CA VAL A 81 -1.63 13.97 -0.76
C VAL A 81 -0.62 14.59 -1.72
N ALA A 82 0.67 14.27 -1.57
CA ALA A 82 1.74 14.72 -2.46
C ALA A 82 1.53 14.23 -3.90
N ALA A 83 1.23 12.93 -4.08
CA ALA A 83 0.94 12.36 -5.39
C ALA A 83 -0.31 12.97 -6.04
N LYS A 84 -1.38 13.20 -5.25
CA LYS A 84 -2.57 13.92 -5.72
C LYS A 84 -2.22 15.34 -6.17
N LYS A 85 -1.43 16.08 -5.40
CA LYS A 85 -1.00 17.44 -5.73
C LYS A 85 -0.17 17.49 -7.02
N LEU A 86 0.77 16.56 -7.19
CA LEU A 86 1.55 16.40 -8.42
C LEU A 86 0.65 16.12 -9.63
N SER A 87 -0.29 15.18 -9.50
CA SER A 87 -1.21 14.82 -10.60
C SER A 87 -2.07 16.00 -11.05
N ILE A 88 -2.53 16.84 -10.11
CA ILE A 88 -3.30 18.06 -10.40
C ILE A 88 -2.42 19.10 -11.09
N HIS A 89 -1.17 19.26 -10.62
CA HIS A 89 -0.23 20.21 -11.22
C HIS A 89 0.08 19.84 -12.67
N LEU A 90 0.46 18.58 -12.94
CA LEU A 90 0.74 18.08 -14.30
C LEU A 90 -0.48 18.22 -15.23
N PHE A 91 -1.69 17.97 -14.70
CA PHE A 91 -2.93 18.17 -15.44
C PHE A 91 -3.11 19.63 -15.87
N ASN A 92 -2.96 20.55 -14.92
CA ASN A 92 -3.18 21.98 -15.17
C ASN A 92 -2.14 22.53 -16.15
N GLU A 93 -0.89 22.08 -16.04
CA GLU A 93 0.17 22.47 -16.97
C GLU A 93 -0.11 21.97 -18.39
N ALA A 94 -0.50 20.70 -18.54
CA ALA A 94 -0.89 20.14 -19.84
C ALA A 94 -2.08 20.90 -20.45
N LYS A 95 -3.11 21.20 -19.63
CA LYS A 95 -4.29 21.96 -20.07
C LYS A 95 -3.90 23.36 -20.58
N ASN A 96 -3.14 24.12 -19.80
CA ASN A 96 -2.74 25.47 -20.17
C ASN A 96 -1.94 25.49 -21.48
N LYS A 97 -1.09 24.48 -21.70
CA LYS A 97 -0.32 24.35 -22.94
C LYS A 97 -1.22 24.10 -24.16
N VAL A 98 -2.26 23.29 -24.00
CA VAL A 98 -3.28 23.08 -25.05
C VAL A 98 -4.06 24.36 -25.30
N ASP A 99 -4.50 25.06 -24.25
CA ASP A 99 -5.28 26.31 -24.37
C ASP A 99 -4.49 27.40 -25.12
N ASN A 100 -3.18 27.51 -24.90
CA ASN A 100 -2.32 28.44 -25.63
C ASN A 100 -2.18 28.07 -27.12
N LEU A 101 -2.00 26.77 -27.42
CA LEU A 101 -1.92 26.27 -28.80
C LEU A 101 -3.23 26.48 -29.58
N LEU A 102 -4.37 26.50 -28.89
CA LEU A 102 -5.68 26.81 -29.47
C LEU A 102 -5.83 28.28 -29.84
N GLN A 103 -5.23 29.19 -29.07
CA GLN A 103 -5.33 30.64 -29.32
C GLN A 103 -4.41 31.10 -30.47
N GLU A 104 -3.26 30.47 -30.65
CA GLU A 104 -2.25 30.85 -31.66
C GLU A 104 -2.67 30.55 -33.11
N LYS A 105 -3.68 29.68 -33.33
CA LYS A 105 -3.98 29.08 -34.66
C LYS A 105 -5.40 29.37 -35.19
N LYS A 106 -5.91 30.59 -34.97
CA LYS A 106 -7.31 30.97 -35.18
C LYS A 106 -7.79 31.10 -36.65
N ASP A 107 -6.89 31.09 -37.64
CA ASP A 107 -7.24 31.48 -39.03
C ASP A 107 -7.29 30.36 -40.10
N SER A 108 -7.13 29.08 -39.76
CA SER A 108 -7.44 28.00 -40.73
C SER A 108 -7.78 26.68 -40.03
N ASN A 109 -8.92 26.07 -40.42
CA ASN A 109 -9.45 24.78 -39.93
C ASN A 109 -9.77 24.74 -38.43
N ALA A 110 -10.45 25.78 -37.91
CA ALA A 110 -10.86 25.90 -36.51
C ALA A 110 -11.65 24.68 -35.98
N SER A 111 -12.49 24.03 -36.80
CA SER A 111 -13.28 22.86 -36.38
C SER A 111 -12.42 21.64 -36.03
N THR A 112 -11.37 21.35 -36.81
CA THR A 112 -10.49 20.18 -36.58
C THR A 112 -9.60 20.36 -35.36
N ILE A 113 -9.13 21.59 -35.12
CA ILE A 113 -8.31 21.95 -33.96
C ILE A 113 -9.13 21.88 -32.67
N ILE A 114 -10.38 22.37 -32.69
CA ILE A 114 -11.31 22.30 -31.56
C ILE A 114 -11.68 20.85 -31.23
N VAL A 115 -11.96 20.01 -32.24
CA VAL A 115 -12.24 18.58 -32.03
C VAL A 115 -11.03 17.85 -31.46
N GLY A 116 -9.82 18.12 -31.97
CA GLY A 116 -8.58 17.56 -31.43
C GLY A 116 -8.34 17.93 -29.96
N ALA A 117 -8.59 19.18 -29.57
CA ALA A 117 -8.46 19.62 -28.19
C ALA A 117 -9.53 19.04 -27.26
N LEU A 118 -10.77 18.86 -27.72
CA LEU A 118 -11.82 18.17 -26.95
C LEU A 118 -11.45 16.70 -26.69
N VAL A 119 -10.86 16.02 -27.68
CA VAL A 119 -10.39 14.63 -27.50
C VAL A 119 -9.22 14.56 -26.53
N ILE A 120 -8.26 15.48 -26.62
CA ILE A 120 -7.14 15.57 -25.66
C ILE A 120 -7.68 15.85 -24.25
N ALA A 121 -8.59 16.81 -24.08
CA ALA A 121 -9.21 17.10 -22.79
C ALA A 121 -9.96 15.88 -22.21
N ALA A 122 -10.68 15.13 -23.05
CA ALA A 122 -11.37 13.90 -22.65
C ALA A 122 -10.38 12.80 -22.20
N ILE A 123 -9.27 12.61 -22.90
CA ILE A 123 -8.20 11.66 -22.54
C ILE A 123 -7.57 12.04 -21.19
N ILE A 124 -7.29 13.33 -20.96
CA ILE A 124 -6.70 13.81 -19.71
C ILE A 124 -7.69 13.63 -18.54
N ILE A 125 -8.99 13.88 -18.74
CA ILE A 125 -10.03 13.61 -17.73
C ILE A 125 -10.13 12.11 -17.39
N LEU A 126 -10.02 11.23 -18.39
CA LEU A 126 -10.03 9.77 -18.19
C LEU A 126 -8.79 9.28 -17.40
N LEU A 127 -7.61 9.81 -17.72
CA LEU A 127 -6.35 9.48 -17.05
C LEU A 127 -6.33 9.94 -15.59
N LYS A 128 -6.93 11.10 -15.28
CA LYS A 128 -6.98 11.66 -13.93
C LYS A 128 -7.67 10.73 -12.93
N ASN A 129 -8.81 10.13 -13.32
CA ASN A 129 -9.61 9.33 -12.39
C ASN A 129 -9.02 7.92 -12.19
N THR A 130 -8.38 7.37 -13.23
CA THR A 130 -7.77 6.03 -13.23
C THR A 130 -6.44 5.99 -12.49
N PHE A 131 -5.58 7.01 -12.68
CA PHE A 131 -4.29 7.09 -12.00
C PHE A 131 -4.42 7.27 -10.48
N LEU A 132 -5.33 8.14 -10.04
CA LEU A 132 -5.56 8.39 -8.60
C LEU A 132 -6.07 7.14 -7.88
N PHE A 133 -6.96 6.38 -8.53
CA PHE A 133 -7.50 5.14 -7.97
C PHE A 133 -6.44 4.03 -7.87
N PHE A 134 -5.58 3.90 -8.88
CA PHE A 134 -4.45 2.96 -8.83
C PHE A 134 -3.49 3.27 -7.68
N LEU A 135 -3.19 4.55 -7.45
CA LEU A 135 -2.30 4.97 -6.37
C LEU A 135 -2.89 4.67 -4.99
N VAL A 136 -4.21 4.82 -4.81
CA VAL A 136 -4.91 4.36 -3.59
C VAL A 136 -4.75 2.86 -3.39
N ILE A 137 -4.85 2.05 -4.45
CA ILE A 137 -4.72 0.58 -4.36
C ILE A 137 -3.28 0.18 -4.01
N VAL A 138 -2.27 0.80 -4.62
CA VAL A 138 -0.86 0.50 -4.31
C VAL A 138 -0.54 0.86 -2.86
N ILE A 139 -0.98 2.03 -2.39
CA ILE A 139 -0.79 2.45 -0.98
C ILE A 139 -1.57 1.53 -0.03
N PHE A 140 -2.81 1.16 -0.37
CA PHE A 140 -3.62 0.26 0.45
C PHE A 140 -3.04 -1.17 0.48
N GLY A 141 -2.53 -1.66 -0.65
CA GLY A 141 -1.84 -2.93 -0.76
C GLY A 141 -0.55 -2.95 0.08
N PHE A 142 0.25 -1.88 0.01
CA PHE A 142 1.43 -1.71 0.85
C PHE A 142 1.08 -1.64 2.35
N TYR A 143 0.02 -0.92 2.71
CA TYR A 143 -0.49 -0.84 4.08
C TYR A 143 -0.92 -2.22 4.62
N MET A 144 -1.66 -3.00 3.81
CA MET A 144 -2.08 -4.36 4.16
C MET A 144 -0.89 -5.31 4.32
N PHE A 145 0.09 -5.26 3.41
CA PHE A 145 1.28 -6.11 3.46
C PHE A 145 2.20 -5.77 4.64
N SER A 146 2.39 -4.47 4.92
CA SER A 146 3.17 -3.97 6.06
C SER A 146 2.57 -4.42 7.40
N LYS A 147 1.24 -4.44 7.51
CA LYS A 147 0.52 -4.91 8.71
C LYS A 147 0.75 -6.40 8.99
N ASP A 148 0.69 -7.25 7.97
CA ASP A 148 0.79 -8.70 8.10
C ASP A 148 2.21 -9.17 8.50
N SER A 149 3.24 -8.52 7.93
CA SER A 149 4.65 -8.74 8.33
C SER A 149 4.89 -8.46 9.82
N LYS A 150 4.26 -7.41 10.36
CA LYS A 150 4.38 -7.06 11.79
C LYS A 150 3.61 -8.01 12.70
N GLU A 151 2.39 -8.40 12.36
CA GLU A 151 1.62 -9.40 13.14
C GLU A 151 2.31 -10.78 13.16
N LYS A 152 2.96 -11.17 12.05
CA LYS A 152 3.78 -12.39 11.98
C LYS A 152 5.01 -12.31 12.90
N ASN A 153 5.69 -11.15 12.96
CA ASN A 153 6.82 -10.93 13.86
C ASN A 153 6.45 -10.85 15.34
N ILE A 154 5.26 -10.32 15.66
CA ILE A 154 4.71 -10.29 17.03
C ILE A 154 4.29 -11.71 17.47
N SER A 155 3.57 -12.44 16.61
CA SER A 155 3.13 -13.82 16.92
C SER A 155 4.28 -14.84 17.02
N ILE A 156 5.36 -14.69 16.25
CA ILE A 156 6.57 -15.52 16.38
C ILE A 156 7.30 -15.24 17.70
N LYS A 157 7.30 -13.99 18.18
CA LYS A 157 7.88 -13.59 19.47
C LYS A 157 7.08 -14.08 20.66
N ASP A 158 5.76 -13.97 20.57
CA ASP A 158 4.85 -14.45 21.61
C ASP A 158 4.80 -15.98 21.66
N ASN A 159 5.03 -16.67 20.53
CA ASN A 159 5.22 -18.13 20.52
C ASN A 159 6.55 -18.56 21.14
N LYS A 160 7.63 -17.77 21.02
CA LYS A 160 8.90 -18.10 21.70
C LYS A 160 8.80 -17.94 23.22
N SER A 161 8.00 -17.00 23.72
CA SER A 161 7.77 -16.83 25.17
C SER A 161 6.72 -17.81 25.75
N LYS A 162 5.77 -18.30 24.93
CA LYS A 162 4.80 -19.34 25.33
C LYS A 162 5.32 -20.78 25.23
N LYS A 163 6.38 -21.06 24.45
CA LYS A 163 6.89 -22.42 24.26
C LYS A 163 7.62 -22.99 25.48
N VAL A 164 7.84 -22.19 26.53
CA VAL A 164 8.52 -22.65 27.76
C VAL A 164 7.53 -23.13 28.83
N THR A 165 6.21 -22.89 28.69
CA THR A 165 5.29 -23.15 29.83
C THR A 165 3.98 -23.88 29.53
N ASN A 166 3.69 -24.40 28.33
CA ASN A 166 2.52 -25.29 28.22
C ASN A 166 2.72 -26.43 27.23
N GLU A 167 2.51 -27.62 27.77
CA GLU A 167 2.36 -28.91 27.13
C GLU A 167 1.59 -28.80 25.81
N ILE A 168 2.19 -29.33 24.75
CA ILE A 168 1.51 -29.59 23.49
C ILE A 168 0.53 -30.73 23.78
N LYS A 169 -0.77 -30.42 23.81
CA LYS A 169 -1.81 -31.43 23.56
C LYS A 169 -1.51 -32.07 22.20
N GLU A 170 -1.04 -33.31 22.24
CA GLU A 170 -0.45 -34.09 21.14
C GLU A 170 -1.39 -34.33 19.94
N ASN A 171 -2.70 -34.04 20.06
CA ASN A 171 -3.72 -34.35 19.04
C ASN A 171 -4.07 -33.21 18.05
N SER A 172 -3.43 -32.04 18.12
CA SER A 172 -3.65 -30.91 17.19
C SER A 172 -2.46 -30.60 16.27
N PHE A 173 -1.27 -31.09 16.59
CA PHE A 173 -0.04 -30.81 15.85
C PHE A 173 -0.06 -31.26 14.38
N PRO A 174 -0.50 -32.49 14.03
CA PRO A 174 -0.56 -32.90 12.63
C PRO A 174 -1.58 -32.08 11.83
N ARG A 175 -2.73 -31.69 12.42
CA ARG A 175 -3.73 -30.83 11.76
C ARG A 175 -3.21 -29.42 11.50
N LEU A 176 -2.50 -28.83 12.46
CA LEU A 176 -1.84 -27.53 12.30
C LEU A 176 -0.73 -27.58 11.25
N LEU A 177 0.09 -28.64 11.26
CA LEU A 177 1.15 -28.85 10.29
C LEU A 177 0.60 -29.01 8.87
N ILE A 178 -0.45 -29.81 8.69
CA ILE A 178 -1.12 -30.01 7.41
C ILE A 178 -1.73 -28.69 6.91
N SER A 179 -2.41 -27.94 7.78
CA SER A 179 -3.01 -26.65 7.43
C SER A 179 -1.95 -25.62 7.02
N ILE A 180 -0.87 -25.49 7.78
CA ILE A 180 0.24 -24.57 7.47
C ILE A 180 0.93 -24.98 6.18
N THR A 181 1.29 -26.25 6.02
CA THR A 181 2.00 -26.74 4.82
C THR A 181 1.15 -26.61 3.57
N PHE A 182 -0.14 -26.97 3.62
CA PHE A 182 -1.06 -26.80 2.49
C PHE A 182 -1.21 -25.32 2.10
N ASN A 183 -1.35 -24.46 3.09
CA ASN A 183 -1.51 -23.03 2.86
C ASN A 183 -0.23 -22.39 2.27
N LEU A 184 0.94 -22.78 2.78
CA LEU A 184 2.23 -22.26 2.31
C LEU A 184 2.59 -22.76 0.91
N LEU A 185 2.25 -24.02 0.60
CA LEU A 185 2.73 -24.69 -0.60
C LEU A 185 1.77 -24.59 -1.79
N PHE A 186 0.46 -24.49 -1.56
CA PHE A 186 -0.52 -24.37 -2.64
C PHE A 186 -1.26 -23.03 -2.65
N PHE A 187 -1.73 -22.60 -1.48
CA PHE A 187 -2.73 -21.54 -1.44
C PHE A 187 -2.12 -20.14 -1.67
N ILE A 188 -0.90 -19.91 -1.20
CA ILE A 188 -0.15 -18.67 -1.47
C ILE A 188 0.13 -18.51 -2.97
N TRP A 189 0.64 -19.55 -3.62
CA TRP A 189 0.96 -19.51 -5.05
C TRP A 189 -0.27 -19.33 -5.93
N PHE A 190 -1.37 -20.00 -5.56
CA PHE A 190 -2.67 -19.79 -6.20
C PHE A 190 -3.13 -18.34 -6.08
N TRP A 191 -3.02 -17.73 -4.88
CA TRP A 191 -3.40 -16.34 -4.69
C TRP A 191 -2.49 -15.35 -5.42
N ILE A 192 -1.18 -15.60 -5.45
CA ILE A 192 -0.22 -14.80 -6.22
C ILE A 192 -0.55 -14.88 -7.71
N SER A 193 -0.92 -16.05 -8.22
CA SER A 193 -1.34 -16.22 -9.62
C SER A 193 -2.59 -15.41 -9.93
N ILE A 194 -3.63 -15.48 -9.09
CA ILE A 194 -4.84 -14.66 -9.28
C ILE A 194 -4.49 -13.17 -9.27
N PHE A 195 -3.65 -12.74 -8.31
CA PHE A 195 -3.22 -11.34 -8.25
C PHE A 195 -2.49 -10.90 -9.52
N ALA A 196 -1.55 -11.71 -9.99
CA ALA A 196 -0.77 -11.45 -11.20
C ALA A 196 -1.67 -11.36 -12.44
N VAL A 197 -2.67 -12.23 -12.56
CA VAL A 197 -3.65 -12.19 -13.64
C VAL A 197 -4.42 -10.88 -13.60
N VAL A 198 -4.98 -10.49 -12.45
CA VAL A 198 -5.73 -9.23 -12.33
C VAL A 198 -4.84 -8.01 -12.63
N LEU A 199 -3.58 -8.04 -12.17
CA LEU A 199 -2.62 -6.97 -12.43
C LEU A 199 -2.26 -6.89 -13.93
N SER A 200 -2.11 -8.03 -14.62
CA SER A 200 -1.86 -8.06 -16.05
C SER A 200 -3.00 -7.45 -16.86
N PHE A 201 -4.26 -7.70 -16.48
CA PHE A 201 -5.42 -7.07 -17.12
C PHE A 201 -5.39 -5.54 -16.98
N PHE A 202 -4.99 -5.05 -15.82
CA PHE A 202 -4.82 -3.61 -15.60
C PHE A 202 -3.70 -3.04 -16.50
N ILE A 203 -2.53 -3.69 -16.53
CA ILE A 203 -1.39 -3.26 -17.34
C ILE A 203 -1.74 -3.26 -18.83
N VAL A 204 -2.38 -4.33 -19.33
CA VAL A 204 -2.82 -4.44 -20.73
C VAL A 204 -3.80 -3.32 -21.06
N SER A 205 -4.78 -3.06 -20.19
CA SER A 205 -5.75 -1.97 -20.37
C SER A 205 -5.06 -0.61 -20.45
N PHE A 206 -4.04 -0.38 -19.61
CA PHE A 206 -3.25 0.85 -19.62
C PHE A 206 -2.41 1.00 -20.89
N SER A 207 -1.78 -0.08 -21.35
CA SER A 207 -1.01 -0.08 -22.59
C SER A 207 -1.90 0.22 -23.80
N ILE A 208 -3.11 -0.34 -23.86
CA ILE A 208 -4.08 -0.05 -24.92
C ILE A 208 -4.53 1.42 -24.86
N LEU A 209 -4.76 1.96 -23.66
CA LEU A 209 -5.13 3.36 -23.48
C LEU A 209 -4.04 4.30 -24.02
N LEU A 210 -2.77 4.03 -23.71
CA LEU A 210 -1.65 4.84 -24.19
C LEU A 210 -1.47 4.72 -25.71
N SER A 211 -1.55 3.50 -26.24
CA SER A 211 -1.44 3.25 -27.68
C SER A 211 -2.56 3.93 -28.46
N SER A 212 -3.80 3.84 -27.99
CA SER A 212 -4.95 4.47 -28.64
C SER A 212 -4.89 6.01 -28.58
N ALA A 213 -4.41 6.60 -27.48
CA ALA A 213 -4.17 8.04 -27.41
C ALA A 213 -3.13 8.50 -28.45
N LEU A 214 -2.05 7.72 -28.66
CA LEU A 214 -1.05 8.00 -29.69
C LEU A 214 -1.61 7.88 -31.11
N ILE A 215 -2.43 6.86 -31.37
CA ILE A 215 -3.10 6.70 -32.67
C ILE A 215 -3.97 7.93 -32.97
N ILE A 216 -4.79 8.37 -32.01
CA ILE A 216 -5.63 9.55 -32.19
C ILE A 216 -4.75 10.79 -32.47
N ALA A 217 -3.70 11.01 -31.68
CA ALA A 217 -2.80 12.14 -31.87
C ALA A 217 -2.14 12.14 -33.26
N PHE A 218 -1.67 10.97 -33.72
CA PHE A 218 -1.09 10.81 -35.06
C PHE A 218 -2.11 11.08 -36.16
N MET A 219 -3.33 10.56 -36.04
CA MET A 219 -4.38 10.73 -37.05
C MET A 219 -4.86 12.19 -37.12
N VAL A 220 -5.00 12.88 -35.99
CA VAL A 220 -5.29 14.34 -35.96
C VAL A 220 -4.17 15.11 -36.65
N PHE A 221 -2.92 14.79 -36.35
CA PHE A 221 -1.77 15.44 -37.00
C PHE A 221 -1.74 15.21 -38.51
N ALA A 222 -2.00 13.98 -38.95
CA ALA A 222 -2.03 13.62 -40.36
C ALA A 222 -3.16 14.35 -41.13
N LEU A 223 -4.35 14.50 -40.52
CA LEU A 223 -5.47 15.28 -41.08
C LEU A 223 -5.12 16.75 -41.27
N ILE A 224 -4.28 17.31 -40.40
CA ILE A 224 -3.83 18.70 -40.53
C ILE A 224 -2.83 18.85 -41.68
N LYS A 225 -2.01 17.82 -41.94
CA LYS A 225 -0.88 17.90 -42.89
C LYS A 225 -1.23 17.44 -44.31
N HIS A 226 -2.17 16.52 -44.48
CA HIS A 226 -2.56 15.97 -45.78
C HIS A 226 -4.06 16.19 -46.02
N SER A 227 -4.40 16.88 -47.11
CA SER A 227 -5.78 17.29 -47.47
C SER A 227 -6.24 16.66 -48.78
N SER A 228 -6.02 15.36 -48.97
CA SER A 228 -6.55 14.61 -50.12
C SER A 228 -7.75 13.77 -49.69
N TYR A 229 -8.78 13.72 -50.53
CA TYR A 229 -10.07 13.11 -50.20
C TYR A 229 -9.95 11.62 -49.82
N ILE A 230 -9.16 10.84 -50.58
CA ILE A 230 -8.90 9.41 -50.32
C ILE A 230 -8.16 9.19 -49.00
N ILE A 231 -7.28 10.12 -48.62
CA ILE A 231 -6.51 10.02 -47.37
C ILE A 231 -7.41 10.32 -46.17
N ASN A 232 -8.41 11.20 -46.33
CA ASN A 232 -9.29 11.59 -45.24
C ASN A 232 -10.17 10.44 -44.72
N ASP A 233 -10.71 9.59 -45.59
CA ASP A 233 -11.54 8.44 -45.15
C ASP A 233 -10.73 7.43 -44.29
N ILE A 234 -9.49 7.18 -44.70
CA ILE A 234 -8.55 6.34 -43.94
C ILE A 234 -8.21 7.00 -42.59
N LEU A 235 -8.00 8.30 -42.57
CA LEU A 235 -7.68 9.02 -41.34
C LEU A 235 -8.86 9.12 -40.37
N TYR A 236 -10.09 9.35 -40.86
CA TYR A 236 -11.29 9.38 -40.03
C TYR A 236 -11.60 8.01 -39.44
N SER A 237 -11.50 6.93 -40.22
CA SER A 237 -11.65 5.57 -39.69
C SER A 237 -10.59 5.26 -38.62
N GLY A 238 -9.34 5.70 -38.83
CA GLY A 238 -8.28 5.67 -37.82
C GLY A 238 -8.67 6.39 -36.52
N LEU A 239 -9.21 7.61 -36.60
CA LEU A 239 -9.67 8.37 -35.43
C LEU A 239 -10.80 7.66 -34.68
N PHE A 240 -11.83 7.20 -35.39
CA PHE A 240 -12.95 6.49 -34.76
C PHE A 240 -12.49 5.21 -34.08
N SER A 241 -11.59 4.45 -34.71
CA SER A 241 -11.00 3.25 -34.10
C SER A 241 -10.21 3.59 -32.83
N GLY A 242 -9.42 4.66 -32.86
CA GLY A 242 -8.66 5.15 -31.70
C GLY A 242 -9.58 5.54 -30.53
N ILE A 243 -10.64 6.30 -30.80
CA ILE A 243 -11.63 6.70 -29.79
C ILE A 243 -12.33 5.45 -29.21
N GLY A 244 -12.71 4.50 -30.06
CA GLY A 244 -13.29 3.23 -29.63
C GLY A 244 -12.37 2.45 -28.69
N LEU A 245 -11.08 2.40 -28.99
CA LEU A 245 -10.07 1.75 -28.14
C LEU A 245 -9.84 2.49 -26.82
N VAL A 246 -9.93 3.82 -26.79
CA VAL A 246 -9.88 4.60 -25.53
C VAL A 246 -11.08 4.26 -24.64
N ILE A 247 -12.28 4.17 -25.21
CA ILE A 247 -13.49 3.81 -24.46
C ILE A 247 -13.38 2.37 -23.94
N LEU A 248 -12.99 1.43 -24.82
CA LEU A 248 -12.82 0.02 -24.46
C LEU A 248 -11.78 -0.17 -23.35
N SER A 249 -10.62 0.46 -23.47
CA SER A 249 -9.58 0.41 -22.44
C SER A 249 -10.05 1.04 -21.12
N GLY A 250 -10.81 2.12 -21.17
CA GLY A 250 -11.45 2.70 -19.98
C GLY A 250 -12.41 1.74 -19.28
N LEU A 251 -13.23 1.00 -20.03
CA LEU A 251 -14.13 -0.03 -19.48
C LEU A 251 -13.34 -1.19 -18.87
N MET A 252 -12.33 -1.70 -19.57
CA MET A 252 -11.47 -2.78 -19.06
C MET A 252 -10.68 -2.36 -17.81
N MET A 253 -10.24 -1.10 -17.76
CA MET A 253 -9.57 -0.53 -16.58
C MET A 253 -10.51 -0.49 -15.36
N ASN A 254 -11.76 -0.07 -15.56
CA ASN A 254 -12.75 -0.07 -14.47
C ASN A 254 -13.08 -1.48 -14.00
N LEU A 255 -13.19 -2.44 -14.93
CA LEU A 255 -13.42 -3.85 -14.59
C LEU A 255 -12.24 -4.44 -13.80
N SER A 256 -11.01 -4.23 -14.24
CA SER A 256 -9.81 -4.70 -13.51
C SER A 256 -9.70 -4.08 -12.12
N ASN A 257 -10.02 -2.80 -11.98
CA ASN A 257 -10.12 -2.10 -10.69
C ASN A 257 -11.18 -2.73 -9.76
N TRP A 258 -12.35 -3.08 -10.30
CA TRP A 258 -13.38 -3.79 -9.56
C TRP A 258 -12.90 -5.18 -9.12
N CYS A 259 -12.24 -5.94 -10.01
CA CYS A 259 -11.64 -7.23 -9.68
C CYS A 259 -10.58 -7.12 -8.57
N LEU A 260 -9.71 -6.11 -8.61
CA LEU A 260 -8.71 -5.84 -7.55
C LEU A 260 -9.39 -5.59 -6.20
N LYS A 261 -10.47 -4.79 -6.18
CA LYS A 261 -11.23 -4.53 -4.95
C LYS A 261 -11.78 -5.83 -4.34
N TYR A 262 -12.39 -6.69 -5.16
CA TYR A 262 -12.93 -7.96 -4.70
C TYR A 262 -11.82 -8.93 -4.28
N PHE A 263 -10.69 -8.97 -5.00
CA PHE A 263 -9.51 -9.74 -4.63
C PHE A 263 -9.10 -9.43 -3.18
N PHE A 264 -8.97 -8.16 -2.81
CA PHE A 264 -8.59 -7.78 -1.44
C PHE A 264 -9.65 -8.12 -0.40
N ILE A 265 -10.93 -7.96 -0.73
CA ILE A 265 -12.03 -8.34 0.17
C ILE A 265 -12.01 -9.85 0.45
N ILE A 266 -11.86 -10.68 -0.60
CA ILE A 266 -11.82 -12.14 -0.47
C ILE A 266 -10.56 -12.55 0.28
N THR A 267 -9.40 -11.95 -0.02
CA THR A 267 -8.14 -12.19 0.68
C THR A 267 -8.29 -11.91 2.18
N LYS A 268 -8.93 -10.79 2.55
CA LYS A 268 -9.20 -10.47 3.95
C LYS A 268 -10.08 -11.53 4.62
N LYS A 269 -11.18 -11.92 3.97
CA LYS A 269 -12.10 -12.94 4.48
C LYS A 269 -11.41 -14.29 4.64
N TYR A 270 -10.51 -14.63 3.73
CA TYR A 270 -9.68 -15.82 3.80
C TYR A 270 -8.73 -15.80 5.01
N ILE A 271 -7.99 -14.71 5.21
CA ILE A 271 -7.07 -14.56 6.35
C ILE A 271 -7.84 -14.67 7.67
N GLU A 272 -9.00 -14.01 7.77
CA GLU A 272 -9.88 -14.11 8.94
C GLU A 272 -10.35 -15.54 9.18
N LEU A 273 -10.75 -16.26 8.14
CA LEU A 273 -11.18 -17.66 8.23
C LEU A 273 -10.03 -18.57 8.68
N ASN A 274 -8.84 -18.43 8.10
CA ASN A 274 -7.66 -19.21 8.48
C ASN A 274 -7.23 -18.93 9.94
N SER A 275 -7.35 -17.68 10.39
CA SER A 275 -7.06 -17.31 11.79
C SER A 275 -8.01 -17.96 12.80
N ARG A 276 -9.27 -18.24 12.42
CA ARG A 276 -10.26 -18.94 13.27
C ARG A 276 -9.93 -20.43 13.43
N PHE A 277 -9.37 -21.06 12.40
CA PHE A 277 -8.94 -22.46 12.45
C PHE A 277 -7.71 -22.68 13.32
N VAL A 278 -6.85 -21.67 13.47
CA VAL A 278 -5.65 -21.75 14.32
C VAL A 278 -5.96 -21.51 15.81
N ARG A 279 -7.06 -20.81 16.13
CA ARG A 279 -7.46 -20.50 17.51
C ARG A 279 -8.35 -21.54 18.18
N LYS A 280 -8.88 -22.54 17.46
CA LYS A 280 -9.73 -23.62 17.97
C LYS A 280 -8.96 -24.94 17.96
#